data_AF-A0A1T3VY50-F1
#
_entry.id   AF-A0A1T3VY50-F1
#
_cell.length_a   1.000
_cell.length_b   1.000
_cell.length_c   1.000
_cell.angle_alpha   90.00
_cell.angle_beta   90.00
_cell.angle_gamma   90.00
#
_symmetry.space_group_name_H-M   'P 1'
#
loop_
_entity.id
_entity.type
_entity.pdbx_description
1 polymer ?
#
loop_
_entity_poly.entity_id
_entity_poly.type
_entity_poly.pdbx_seq_one_letter_code
_entity_poly.pdbx_strand_id
1 'polypeptide(L)'
;ATGRMIAGVLASLAELELELGRERRTAAREARKARGQAIGRPKALDAQKAALAQRMHAAGEPATTIASTLGVSRATVYRVLAQEVES
;
A
#
# COMPACT_ATOMS: atom_id res chain seq x y z
N ALA A 1 14.03 44.71 -10.52
CA ALA A 1 12.96 44.20 -11.42
C ALA A 1 13.32 42.83 -12.02
N THR A 2 14.50 42.68 -12.64
CA THR A 2 14.95 41.44 -13.32
C THR A 2 14.95 40.19 -12.44
N GLY A 3 15.45 40.27 -11.20
CA GLY A 3 15.45 39.11 -10.28
C GLY A 3 14.06 38.58 -9.95
N ARG A 4 13.04 39.45 -9.87
CA ARG A 4 11.64 39.04 -9.65
C ARG A 4 11.07 38.34 -10.87
N MET A 5 11.41 38.79 -12.08
CA MET A 5 10.99 38.13 -13.33
C MET A 5 11.63 36.75 -13.47
N ILE A 6 12.93 36.63 -13.23
CA ILE A 6 13.65 35.35 -13.26
C ILE A 6 13.06 34.38 -12.23
N ALA A 7 12.80 34.84 -11.00
CA ALA A 7 12.16 34.01 -9.98
C ALA A 7 10.77 33.51 -10.40
N GLY A 8 9.97 34.36 -11.07
CA GLY A 8 8.67 33.97 -11.60
C GLY A 8 8.75 32.87 -12.67
N VAL A 9 9.69 33.00 -13.62
CA VAL A 9 9.89 31.98 -14.66
C VAL A 9 10.32 30.64 -14.06
N LEU A 10 11.24 30.66 -13.09
CA LEU A 10 11.69 29.45 -12.41
C LEU A 10 10.58 28.82 -11.56
N ALA A 11 9.72 29.62 -10.94
CA ALA A 11 8.55 29.13 -10.24
C ALA A 11 7.58 28.40 -11.18
N SER A 12 7.25 29.01 -12.34
CA SER A 12 6.40 28.37 -13.34
C SER A 12 7.01 27.08 -13.91
N LEU A 13 8.33 27.04 -14.11
CA LEU A 13 9.02 25.82 -14.53
C LEU A 13 8.94 24.72 -13.46
N ALA A 14 9.16 25.07 -12.19
CA ALA A 14 9.06 24.12 -11.09
C ALA A 14 7.64 23.54 -10.95
N GLU A 15 6.60 24.35 -11.17
CA GLU A 15 5.21 23.89 -11.21
C GLU A 15 4.97 22.88 -12.34
N LEU A 16 5.46 23.18 -13.55
CA LEU A 16 5.38 22.29 -14.70
C LEU A 16 6.08 20.95 -14.44
N GLU A 17 7.29 20.96 -13.88
CA GLU A 17 8.02 19.73 -13.56
C GLU A 17 7.28 18.86 -12.53
N LEU A 18 6.65 19.49 -11.53
CA LEU A 18 5.83 18.78 -10.54
C LEU A 18 4.59 18.14 -11.16
N GLU A 19 3.91 18.84 -12.07
CA GLU A 19 2.74 18.34 -12.79
C GLU A 19 3.11 17.13 -13.66
N LEU A 20 4.14 17.25 -14.50
CA LEU A 20 4.65 16.14 -15.31
C LEU A 20 5.09 14.95 -14.45
N GLY A 21 5.71 15.21 -13.30
CA GLY A 21 6.07 14.17 -12.33
C GLY A 21 4.86 13.46 -11.70
N ARG A 22 3.73 14.15 -11.51
CA ARG A 22 2.47 13.55 -11.02
C ARG A 22 1.82 12.68 -12.10
N GLU A 23 1.75 13.18 -13.33
CA GLU A 23 1.21 12.44 -14.48
C GLU A 23 1.96 11.14 -14.70
N ARG A 24 3.30 11.20 -14.76
CA ARG A 24 4.15 10.01 -14.92
C ARG A 24 3.96 8.99 -13.81
N ARG A 25 3.87 9.43 -12.55
CA ARG A 25 3.62 8.53 -11.41
C ARG A 25 2.25 7.85 -11.50
N THR A 26 1.24 8.59 -11.96
CA THR A 26 -0.11 8.05 -12.16
C THR A 26 -0.12 7.01 -13.27
N ALA A 27 0.44 7.33 -14.44
CA ALA A 27 0.56 6.38 -15.55
C ALA A 27 1.36 5.12 -15.16
N ALA A 28 2.47 5.27 -14.42
CA ALA A 28 3.24 4.13 -13.93
C ALA A 28 2.44 3.25 -12.95
N ARG A 29 1.66 3.87 -12.05
CA ARG A 29 0.78 3.18 -11.12
C ARG A 29 -0.30 2.40 -11.86
N GLU A 30 -0.94 3.00 -12.87
CA GLU A 30 -1.95 2.35 -13.69
C GLU A 30 -1.37 1.17 -14.49
N ALA A 31 -0.19 1.34 -15.09
CA ALA A 31 0.47 0.27 -15.81
C ALA A 31 0.80 -0.93 -14.90
N ARG A 32 1.22 -0.69 -13.65
CA ARG A 32 1.41 -1.76 -12.65
C ARG A 32 0.10 -2.46 -12.32
N LYS A 33 -0.98 -1.69 -12.13
CA LYS A 33 -2.32 -2.22 -11.84
C LYS A 33 -2.81 -3.13 -12.97
N ALA A 34 -2.67 -2.69 -14.23
CA ALA A 34 -3.05 -3.46 -15.41
C ALA A 34 -2.30 -4.79 -15.53
N ARG A 35 -1.04 -4.84 -15.06
CA ARG A 35 -0.24 -6.07 -14.99
C ARG A 35 -0.48 -6.91 -13.73
N GLY A 36 -1.44 -6.55 -12.87
CA GLY A 36 -1.68 -7.23 -11.59
C GLY A 36 -0.53 -7.12 -10.58
N GLN A 37 0.41 -6.18 -10.79
CA GLN A 37 1.54 -6.00 -9.88
C GLN A 37 1.10 -5.22 -8.64
N ALA A 38 1.66 -5.59 -7.48
CA ALA A 38 1.40 -4.88 -6.24
C ALA A 38 1.81 -3.40 -6.34
N ILE A 39 0.97 -2.54 -5.76
CA ILE A 39 1.14 -1.10 -5.65
C ILE A 39 1.12 -0.73 -4.17
N GLY A 40 2.10 0.07 -3.73
CA GLY A 40 2.22 0.49 -2.34
C GLY A 40 2.90 -0.55 -1.46
N ARG A 41 2.64 -0.48 -0.15
CA ARG A 41 3.28 -1.35 0.85
C ARG A 41 2.82 -2.81 0.66
N PRO A 42 3.73 -3.79 0.59
CA PRO A 42 3.37 -5.20 0.55
C PRO A 42 2.48 -5.61 1.74
N LYS A 43 1.62 -6.62 1.53
CA LYS A 43 0.88 -7.23 2.64
C LYS A 43 1.87 -7.82 3.65
N ALA A 44 1.55 -7.69 4.94
CA ALA A 44 2.41 -8.17 6.02
C ALA A 44 2.46 -9.71 6.09
N LEU A 45 1.38 -10.37 5.65
CA LEU A 45 1.30 -11.82 5.51
C LEU A 45 1.18 -12.17 4.02
N ASP A 46 1.93 -13.17 3.60
CA ASP A 46 1.72 -13.85 2.33
C ASP A 46 0.44 -14.70 2.37
N ALA A 47 0.06 -15.27 1.23
CA ALA A 47 -1.17 -16.06 1.11
C ALA A 47 -1.17 -17.30 2.02
N GLN A 48 -0.02 -17.95 2.21
CA GLN A 48 0.07 -19.16 3.04
C GLN A 48 -0.10 -18.84 4.51
N LYS A 49 0.53 -17.76 4.99
CA LYS A 49 0.39 -17.29 6.38
C LYS A 49 -0.99 -16.72 6.64
N ALA A 50 -1.62 -16.07 5.66
CA ALA A 50 -3.00 -15.64 5.76
C ALA A 50 -3.95 -16.85 5.93
N ALA A 51 -3.81 -17.87 5.09
CA ALA A 51 -4.57 -19.12 5.22
C ALA A 51 -4.31 -19.84 6.56
N LEU A 52 -3.08 -19.80 7.06
CA LEU A 52 -2.77 -20.33 8.39
C LEU A 52 -3.48 -19.54 9.49
N ALA A 53 -3.50 -18.22 9.41
CA ALA A 53 -4.21 -17.36 10.38
C ALA A 53 -5.72 -17.70 10.42
N GLN A 54 -6.34 -17.88 9.25
CA GLN A 54 -7.75 -18.26 9.11
C GLN A 54 -8.03 -19.64 9.74
N ARG A 55 -7.20 -20.65 9.44
CA ARG A 55 -7.33 -21.99 10.05
C ARG A 55 -7.17 -21.96 11.56
N MET A 56 -6.20 -21.22 12.08
CA MET A 56 -6.02 -21.08 13.54
C MET A 56 -7.25 -20.43 14.16
N HIS A 57 -7.79 -19.38 13.54
CA HIS A 57 -9.00 -18.73 14.01
C HIS A 57 -10.22 -19.67 14.00
N ALA A 58 -10.41 -20.43 12.92
CA ALA A 58 -11.47 -21.43 12.81
C ALA A 58 -11.34 -22.55 13.85
N ALA A 59 -10.11 -22.88 14.28
CA ALA A 59 -9.83 -23.81 15.37
C ALA A 59 -10.08 -23.21 16.77
N GLY A 60 -10.49 -21.94 16.87
CA GLY A 60 -10.80 -21.26 18.13
C GLY A 60 -9.61 -20.58 18.80
N GLU A 61 -8.46 -20.48 18.15
CA GLU A 61 -7.29 -19.79 18.70
C GLU A 61 -7.57 -18.28 18.87
N PRO A 62 -7.19 -17.67 20.00
CA PRO A 62 -7.37 -16.24 20.20
C PRO A 62 -6.41 -15.44 19.32
N ALA A 63 -6.87 -14.28 18.84
CA ALA A 63 -6.11 -13.42 17.92
C ALA A 63 -4.74 -12.97 18.47
N THR A 64 -4.57 -12.94 19.80
CA THR A 64 -3.28 -12.71 20.47
C THR A 64 -2.25 -13.79 20.17
N THR A 65 -2.67 -15.06 20.23
CA THR A 65 -1.81 -16.21 19.96
C THR A 65 -1.48 -16.28 18.47
N ILE A 66 -2.46 -16.08 17.60
CA ILE A 66 -2.25 -16.04 16.15
C ILE A 66 -1.24 -14.94 15.79
N ALA A 67 -1.38 -13.76 16.40
CA ALA A 67 -0.51 -12.61 16.18
C ALA A 67 0.95 -12.91 16.60
N SER A 68 1.15 -13.50 17.78
CA SER A 68 2.50 -13.86 18.25
C SER A 68 3.12 -14.98 17.39
N THR A 69 2.35 -16.01 17.04
CA THR A 69 2.80 -17.11 16.17
C THR A 69 3.23 -16.62 14.79
N LEU A 70 2.50 -15.66 14.21
CA LEU A 70 2.80 -15.14 12.87
C LEU A 70 3.74 -13.92 12.88
N GLY A 71 4.14 -13.43 14.05
CA GLY A 71 5.02 -12.26 14.19
C GLY A 71 4.40 -10.95 13.71
N VAL A 72 3.08 -10.78 13.85
CA VAL A 72 2.34 -9.59 13.40
C VAL A 72 1.51 -8.98 14.52
N SER A 73 0.99 -7.78 14.30
CA SER A 73 0.05 -7.16 15.26
C SER A 73 -1.32 -7.85 15.21
N ARG A 74 -2.07 -7.79 16.32
CA ARG A 74 -3.48 -8.22 16.35
C ARG A 74 -4.33 -7.55 15.27
N ALA A 75 -4.07 -6.28 14.97
CA ALA A 75 -4.75 -5.55 13.90
C ALA A 75 -4.51 -6.18 12.51
N THR A 76 -3.32 -6.76 12.28
CA THR A 76 -3.02 -7.47 11.04
C THR A 76 -3.83 -8.77 10.95
N VAL A 77 -3.98 -9.50 12.07
CA VAL A 77 -4.81 -10.71 12.13
C VAL A 77 -6.26 -10.37 11.80
N TYR A 78 -6.87 -9.40 12.50
CA TYR A 78 -8.26 -9.01 12.24
C TYR A 78 -8.48 -8.52 10.81
N ARG A 79 -7.52 -7.78 10.22
CA ARG A 79 -7.62 -7.36 8.82
C ARG A 79 -7.66 -8.56 7.87
N VAL A 80 -6.89 -9.61 8.13
CA VAL A 80 -6.90 -10.82 7.30
C VAL A 80 -8.21 -11.59 7.46
N LEU A 81 -8.71 -11.73 8.68
CA LEU A 81 -10.00 -12.39 8.96
C LEU A 81 -11.18 -11.64 8.33
N ALA A 82 -11.15 -10.30 8.31
CA ALA A 82 -12.18 -9.50 7.63
C ALA A 82 -12.20 -9.74 6.11
N GLN A 83 -11.04 -9.97 5.48
CA GLN A 83 -10.99 -10.27 4.03
C GLN A 83 -11.54 -11.66 3.68
N GLU A 84 -11.61 -12.58 4.64
CA GLU A 84 -12.18 -13.93 4.45
C GLU A 84 -13.69 -13.89 4.29
N VAL A 85 -14.38 -13.06 5.09
CA VAL A 85 -15.84 -12.95 5.09
C VAL A 85 -16.37 -12.33 3.79
N GLU A 86 -15.52 -11.59 3.08
CA GLU A 86 -15.85 -10.90 1.82
C GLU A 86 -15.50 -11.68 0.55
N SER A 87 -14.82 -12.83 0.68
CA SER A 87 -14.40 -13.69 -0.44
C SER A 87 -15.32 -14.90 -0.59
#